data_AF-K1TSA3-F1
#
_entry.id   AF-K1TSA3-F1
#
_cell.length_a   1.000
_cell.length_b   1.000
_cell.length_c   1.000
_cell.angle_alpha   90.00
_cell.angle_beta   90.00
_cell.angle_gamma   90.00
#
_symmetry.space_group_name_H-M   'P 1'
#
loop_
_entity.id
_entity.type
_entity.pdbx_description
1 polymer ?
#
loop_
_entity_poly.entity_id
_entity_poly.type
_entity_poly.pdbx_seq_one_letter_code
_entity_poly.pdbx_strand_id
1 'polypeptide(L)'
;YVVEGYGIIYNDAIMQKYFALDGAKAASMDEINNFAKLKEVVEDMQAKKDELGIEGVFASTSLTPGEDWRWQTHLANIPVYYEFKDKGITDTDNLEFTYSDNFKNIFDLYINNSCTAPGLLGSKSVDDSMAEFALGQAAMVQNGNWGWSQINGVEGNTVKAEDVKFLPIYTGVEGEENPGTVHRY
;
A
#
# COMPACT_ATOMS: atom_id res chain seq x y z
N TYR A 1 23.35 -9.89 -4.48
CA TYR A 1 22.59 -8.66 -4.74
C TYR A 1 21.16 -8.95 -4.29
N VAL A 2 20.64 -8.25 -3.29
CA VAL A 2 19.24 -8.37 -2.89
C VAL A 2 18.51 -7.29 -3.67
N VAL A 3 17.67 -7.70 -4.61
CA VAL A 3 16.77 -6.79 -5.35
C VAL A 3 15.66 -6.40 -4.37
N GLU A 4 15.45 -5.09 -4.16
CA GLU A 4 14.48 -4.60 -3.18
C GLU A 4 13.08 -4.65 -3.77
N GLY A 5 12.25 -5.57 -3.27
CA GLY A 5 10.83 -5.58 -3.59
C GLY A 5 10.07 -4.71 -2.58
N TYR A 6 9.25 -3.79 -3.05
CA TYR A 6 8.27 -3.08 -2.24
C TYR A 6 6.87 -3.20 -2.82
N GLY A 7 5.89 -3.13 -1.93
CA GLY A 7 4.50 -3.37 -2.25
C GLY A 7 3.58 -2.92 -1.13
N ILE A 8 2.32 -3.33 -1.23
CA ILE A 8 1.35 -3.23 -0.14
C ILE A 8 1.41 -4.55 0.63
N ILE A 9 1.83 -4.47 1.89
CA ILE A 9 1.70 -5.56 2.85
C ILE A 9 0.24 -5.59 3.29
N TYR A 10 -0.38 -6.76 3.31
CA TYR A 10 -1.73 -6.93 3.83
C TYR A 10 -1.82 -8.05 4.87
N ASN A 11 -2.79 -7.91 5.78
CA ASN A 11 -3.15 -8.91 6.77
C ASN A 11 -4.27 -9.79 6.21
N ASP A 12 -3.90 -11.00 5.78
CA ASP A 12 -4.81 -11.94 5.14
C ASP A 12 -5.99 -12.31 6.04
N ALA A 13 -5.82 -12.42 7.35
CA ALA A 13 -6.93 -12.70 8.27
C ALA A 13 -8.03 -11.62 8.21
N ILE A 14 -7.64 -10.33 8.08
CA ILE A 14 -8.60 -9.23 7.91
C ILE A 14 -9.25 -9.29 6.51
N MET A 15 -8.48 -9.63 5.47
CA MET A 15 -9.02 -9.79 4.12
C MET A 15 -10.04 -10.93 4.04
N GLN A 16 -9.73 -12.10 4.64
CA GLN A 16 -10.67 -13.23 4.72
C GLN A 16 -11.96 -12.85 5.48
N LYS A 17 -11.83 -12.07 6.57
CA LYS A 17 -13.00 -11.54 7.30
C LYS A 17 -13.84 -10.63 6.40
N TYR A 18 -13.21 -9.75 5.63
CA TYR A 18 -13.90 -8.88 4.68
C TYR A 18 -14.61 -9.65 3.58
N PHE A 19 -13.96 -10.63 2.95
CA PHE A 19 -14.56 -11.44 1.88
C PHE A 19 -15.77 -12.25 2.35
N ALA A 20 -15.84 -12.56 3.65
CA ALA A 20 -16.99 -13.22 4.26
C ALA A 20 -18.18 -12.29 4.58
N LEU A 21 -18.02 -10.96 4.46
CA LEU A 21 -19.11 -10.02 4.69
C LEU A 21 -20.11 -10.01 3.52
N ASP A 22 -21.39 -9.90 3.86
CA ASP A 22 -22.43 -9.72 2.86
C ASP A 22 -22.19 -8.42 2.06
N GLY A 23 -22.21 -8.54 0.74
CA GLY A 23 -21.99 -7.41 -0.16
C GLY A 23 -20.55 -6.89 -0.22
N ALA A 24 -19.56 -7.68 0.24
CA ALA A 24 -18.16 -7.43 -0.04
C ALA A 24 -17.93 -7.25 -1.55
N LYS A 25 -17.03 -6.33 -1.91
CA LYS A 25 -16.73 -6.01 -3.32
C LYS A 25 -15.74 -6.96 -3.96
N ALA A 26 -15.16 -7.88 -3.22
CA ALA A 26 -14.36 -8.96 -3.78
C ALA A 26 -14.60 -10.24 -2.97
N ALA A 27 -14.42 -11.40 -3.60
CA ALA A 27 -14.52 -12.69 -2.94
C ALA A 27 -13.14 -13.29 -2.57
N SER A 28 -12.06 -12.77 -3.15
CA SER A 28 -10.69 -13.20 -2.86
C SER A 28 -9.66 -12.14 -3.26
N MET A 29 -8.40 -12.34 -2.86
CA MET A 29 -7.28 -11.50 -3.28
C MET A 29 -7.02 -11.58 -4.79
N ASP A 30 -7.36 -12.69 -5.46
CA ASP A 30 -7.12 -12.88 -6.90
C ASP A 30 -7.94 -11.92 -7.76
N GLU A 31 -9.06 -11.42 -7.24
CA GLU A 31 -9.87 -10.41 -7.92
C GLU A 31 -9.22 -9.02 -7.88
N ILE A 32 -8.35 -8.76 -6.89
CA ILE A 32 -7.71 -7.45 -6.67
C ILE A 32 -6.42 -7.37 -7.50
N ASN A 33 -6.57 -7.18 -8.81
CA ASN A 33 -5.46 -7.21 -9.76
C ASN A 33 -5.18 -5.88 -10.49
N ASN A 34 -5.86 -4.81 -10.09
CA ASN A 34 -5.68 -3.46 -10.65
C ASN A 34 -6.15 -2.40 -9.64
N PHE A 35 -5.85 -1.13 -9.91
CA PHE A 35 -6.15 -0.01 -9.03
C PHE A 35 -7.63 0.23 -8.87
N ALA A 36 -8.42 0.10 -9.95
CA ALA A 36 -9.86 0.32 -9.88
C ALA A 36 -10.50 -0.67 -8.90
N LYS A 37 -10.09 -1.94 -8.95
CA LYS A 37 -10.59 -2.96 -8.04
C LYS A 37 -10.04 -2.82 -6.62
N LEU A 38 -8.75 -2.49 -6.48
CA LEU A 38 -8.15 -2.16 -5.18
C LEU A 38 -8.91 -1.00 -4.51
N LYS A 39 -9.18 0.07 -5.24
CA LYS A 39 -9.92 1.23 -4.77
C LYS A 39 -11.33 0.84 -4.32
N GLU A 40 -12.07 0.09 -5.15
CA GLU A 40 -13.42 -0.37 -4.81
C GLU A 40 -13.42 -1.17 -3.49
N VAL A 41 -12.47 -2.08 -3.32
CA VAL A 41 -12.33 -2.90 -2.11
C VAL A 41 -11.94 -2.05 -0.91
N VAL A 42 -10.95 -1.17 -1.05
CA VAL A 42 -10.48 -0.31 0.04
C VAL A 42 -11.60 0.61 0.53
N GLU A 43 -12.31 1.28 -0.37
CA GLU A 43 -13.37 2.22 0.01
C GLU A 43 -14.54 1.50 0.70
N ASP A 44 -14.89 0.29 0.24
CA ASP A 44 -15.93 -0.54 0.89
C ASP A 44 -15.47 -1.07 2.26
N MET A 45 -14.22 -1.54 2.37
CA MET A 45 -13.63 -1.96 3.65
C MET A 45 -13.58 -0.79 4.64
N GLN A 46 -13.19 0.40 4.20
CA GLN A 46 -13.12 1.59 5.03
C GLN A 46 -14.50 1.99 5.56
N ALA A 47 -15.55 1.87 4.73
CA ALA A 47 -16.92 2.08 5.15
C ALA A 47 -17.42 1.04 6.17
N LYS A 48 -16.86 -0.17 6.15
CA LYS A 48 -17.18 -1.32 7.04
C LYS A 48 -16.15 -1.52 8.16
N LYS A 49 -15.29 -0.54 8.42
CA LYS A 49 -14.13 -0.71 9.32
C LYS A 49 -14.51 -1.17 10.74
N ASP A 50 -15.66 -0.71 11.26
CA ASP A 50 -16.15 -1.10 12.58
C ASP A 50 -16.55 -2.60 12.62
N GLU A 51 -17.15 -3.12 11.54
CA GLU A 51 -17.47 -4.55 11.41
C GLU A 51 -16.20 -5.39 11.28
N LEU A 52 -15.20 -4.86 10.58
CA LEU A 52 -13.89 -5.48 10.43
C LEU A 52 -13.05 -5.40 11.71
N GLY A 53 -13.34 -4.46 12.61
CA GLY A 53 -12.59 -4.22 13.84
C GLY A 53 -11.24 -3.55 13.60
N ILE A 54 -11.17 -2.69 12.58
CA ILE A 54 -9.97 -1.93 12.18
C ILE A 54 -10.22 -0.43 12.32
N GLU A 55 -9.17 0.36 12.49
CA GLU A 55 -9.26 1.82 12.59
C GLU A 55 -9.23 2.50 11.20
N GLY A 56 -8.57 1.85 10.24
CA GLY A 56 -8.57 2.17 8.83
C GLY A 56 -8.06 1.01 7.98
N VAL A 57 -8.26 1.08 6.67
CA VAL A 57 -7.74 0.05 5.76
C VAL A 57 -6.23 0.14 5.67
N PHE A 58 -5.69 1.35 5.52
CA PHE A 58 -4.27 1.59 5.53
C PHE A 58 -3.77 2.05 6.90
N ALA A 59 -2.57 1.60 7.27
CA ALA A 59 -1.81 2.24 8.32
C ALA A 59 -1.47 3.68 7.92
N SER A 60 -0.98 4.47 8.87
CA SER A 60 -0.61 5.85 8.64
C SER A 60 0.42 5.99 7.51
N THR A 61 0.19 6.95 6.64
CA THR A 61 1.21 7.43 5.70
C THR A 61 2.22 8.27 6.50
N SER A 62 3.42 7.75 6.75
CA SER A 62 4.44 8.44 7.55
C SER A 62 4.95 9.69 6.84
N LEU A 63 4.61 10.88 7.34
CA LEU A 63 5.05 12.16 6.77
C LEU A 63 5.85 13.02 7.76
N THR A 64 6.26 12.45 8.90
CA THR A 64 7.27 13.10 9.75
C THR A 64 8.54 13.35 8.92
N PRO A 65 9.17 14.54 8.99
CA PRO A 65 10.38 14.83 8.22
C PRO A 65 11.48 13.80 8.45
N GLY A 66 11.98 13.18 7.36
CA GLY A 66 12.98 12.11 7.41
C GLY A 66 12.39 10.69 7.41
N GLU A 67 11.08 10.56 7.65
CA GLU A 67 10.32 9.30 7.65
C GLU A 67 9.39 9.17 6.42
N ASP A 68 9.46 10.14 5.51
CA ASP A 68 8.62 10.26 4.31
C ASP A 68 9.26 9.62 3.06
N TRP A 69 10.41 8.95 3.23
CA TRP A 69 11.18 8.31 2.17
C TRP A 69 10.37 7.29 1.37
N ARG A 70 9.41 6.56 1.98
CA ARG A 70 8.52 5.61 1.28
C ARG A 70 7.76 6.26 0.12
N TRP A 71 7.50 7.56 0.21
CA TRP A 71 6.72 8.30 -0.77
C TRP A 71 7.61 9.05 -1.76
N GLN A 72 8.80 9.44 -1.32
CA GLN A 72 9.81 10.11 -2.16
C GLN A 72 10.67 9.13 -2.98
N THR A 73 10.75 7.86 -2.59
CA THR A 73 11.51 6.82 -3.28
C THR A 73 10.61 5.70 -3.76
N HIS A 74 10.09 4.83 -2.87
CA HIS A 74 9.35 3.63 -3.27
C HIS A 74 8.16 3.98 -4.18
N LEU A 75 7.26 4.86 -3.71
CA LEU A 75 6.10 5.22 -4.51
C LEU A 75 6.48 6.08 -5.73
N ALA A 76 7.43 7.00 -5.59
CA ALA A 76 7.87 7.89 -6.68
C ALA A 76 8.61 7.16 -7.81
N ASN A 77 9.20 6.00 -7.54
CA ASN A 77 9.84 5.17 -8.57
C ASN A 77 8.83 4.64 -9.60
N ILE A 78 7.54 4.49 -9.26
CA ILE A 78 6.51 4.02 -10.19
C ILE A 78 6.36 4.98 -11.39
N PRO A 79 6.01 6.27 -11.19
CA PRO A 79 5.88 7.20 -12.31
C PRO A 79 7.19 7.42 -13.06
N VAL A 80 8.35 7.40 -12.39
CA VAL A 80 9.66 7.46 -13.03
C VAL A 80 9.87 6.28 -13.97
N TYR A 81 9.61 5.05 -13.50
CA TYR A 81 9.77 3.84 -14.29
C TYR A 81 8.93 3.88 -15.57
N TYR A 82 7.64 4.22 -15.46
CA TYR A 82 6.76 4.24 -16.62
C TYR A 82 7.13 5.34 -17.61
N GLU A 83 7.50 6.53 -17.13
CA GLU A 83 7.96 7.61 -18.02
C GLU A 83 9.23 7.21 -18.77
N PHE A 84 10.18 6.57 -18.10
CA PHE A 84 11.43 6.12 -18.72
C PHE A 84 11.18 5.02 -19.74
N LYS A 85 10.33 4.05 -19.39
CA LYS A 85 9.92 2.95 -20.27
C LYS A 85 9.28 3.49 -21.55
N ASP A 86 8.33 4.40 -21.44
CA ASP A 86 7.57 4.94 -22.58
C ASP A 86 8.42 5.83 -23.47
N LYS A 87 9.38 6.56 -22.88
CA LYS A 87 10.36 7.37 -23.63
C LYS A 87 11.52 6.53 -24.18
N GLY A 88 11.66 5.28 -23.77
CA GLY A 88 12.80 4.42 -24.15
C GLY A 88 14.14 4.94 -23.63
N ILE A 89 14.15 5.61 -22.47
CA ILE A 89 15.33 6.21 -21.85
C ILE A 89 15.69 5.50 -20.55
N THR A 90 16.93 5.69 -20.10
CA THR A 90 17.41 5.18 -18.81
C THR A 90 17.89 6.30 -17.88
N ASP A 91 17.91 7.54 -18.36
CA ASP A 91 18.36 8.73 -17.63
C ASP A 91 17.75 9.99 -18.26
N THR A 92 17.57 11.04 -17.46
CA THR A 92 17.10 12.37 -17.89
C THR A 92 17.46 13.42 -16.85
N ASP A 93 17.81 14.64 -17.31
CA ASP A 93 18.01 15.79 -16.42
C ASP A 93 16.69 16.33 -15.85
N ASN A 94 15.57 16.10 -16.56
CA ASN A 94 14.26 16.60 -16.18
C ASN A 94 13.22 15.48 -16.27
N LEU A 95 12.57 15.20 -15.14
CA LEU A 95 11.39 14.35 -15.08
C LEU A 95 10.15 15.20 -15.41
N GLU A 96 9.41 14.83 -16.44
CA GLU A 96 8.15 15.52 -16.80
C GLU A 96 7.00 15.14 -15.88
N PHE A 97 7.16 14.02 -15.16
CA PHE A 97 6.21 13.47 -14.21
C PHE A 97 4.86 13.16 -14.87
N THR A 98 4.92 12.56 -16.06
CA THR A 98 3.76 12.23 -16.91
C THR A 98 2.74 11.34 -16.19
N TYR A 99 3.21 10.51 -15.26
CA TYR A 99 2.38 9.58 -14.46
C TYR A 99 2.02 10.14 -13.07
N SER A 100 2.05 11.47 -12.91
CA SER A 100 1.70 12.15 -11.65
C SER A 100 0.28 11.85 -11.18
N ASP A 101 -0.70 11.74 -12.08
CA ASP A 101 -2.07 11.37 -11.75
C ASP A 101 -2.15 9.93 -11.20
N ASN A 102 -1.36 9.00 -11.74
CA ASN A 102 -1.27 7.62 -11.24
C ASN A 102 -0.62 7.55 -9.86
N PHE A 103 0.44 8.32 -9.64
CA PHE A 103 1.01 8.47 -8.30
C PHE A 103 -0.02 9.02 -7.31
N LYS A 104 -0.74 10.08 -7.72
CA LYS A 104 -1.78 10.70 -6.91
C LYS A 104 -2.91 9.74 -6.58
N ASN A 105 -3.35 8.92 -7.53
CA ASN A 105 -4.41 7.93 -7.34
C ASN A 105 -4.17 7.04 -6.11
N ILE A 106 -3.00 6.41 -6.04
CA ILE A 106 -2.68 5.49 -4.95
C ILE A 106 -2.33 6.23 -3.65
N PHE A 107 -1.64 7.38 -3.75
CA PHE A 107 -1.33 8.18 -2.57
C PHE A 107 -2.60 8.72 -1.90
N ASP A 108 -3.56 9.24 -2.68
CA ASP A 108 -4.86 9.66 -2.19
C ASP A 108 -5.64 8.49 -1.58
N LEU A 109 -5.57 7.31 -2.18
CA LEU A 109 -6.22 6.11 -1.64
C LEU A 109 -5.67 5.77 -0.24
N TYR A 110 -4.36 5.85 -0.04
CA TYR A 110 -3.73 5.63 1.26
C TYR A 110 -4.20 6.65 2.31
N ILE A 111 -4.04 7.94 2.04
CA ILE A 111 -4.28 8.97 3.06
C ILE A 111 -5.77 9.13 3.41
N ASN A 112 -6.68 8.83 2.47
CA ASN A 112 -8.12 8.97 2.70
C ASN A 112 -8.77 7.75 3.35
N ASN A 113 -8.10 6.59 3.35
CA ASN A 113 -8.59 5.34 3.94
C ASN A 113 -7.62 4.81 5.01
N SER A 114 -7.07 5.73 5.81
CA SER A 114 -6.05 5.44 6.82
C SER A 114 -6.63 5.41 8.25
N CYS A 115 -5.90 4.78 9.18
CA CYS A 115 -6.11 4.94 10.63
C CYS A 115 -5.98 6.40 11.09
N THR A 116 -5.21 7.21 10.35
CA THR A 116 -4.91 8.59 10.72
C THR A 116 -5.47 9.58 9.70
N ALA A 117 -6.16 10.62 10.19
CA ALA A 117 -6.66 11.68 9.33
C ALA A 117 -5.52 12.45 8.61
N PRO A 118 -5.70 12.89 7.35
CA PRO A 118 -4.63 13.50 6.55
C PRO A 118 -3.84 14.63 7.24
N GLY A 119 -4.54 15.50 7.99
CA GLY A 119 -3.91 16.63 8.69
C GLY A 119 -2.99 16.24 9.85
N LEU A 120 -2.97 14.97 10.27
CA LEU A 120 -2.16 14.45 11.37
C LEU A 120 -0.98 13.58 10.87
N LEU A 121 -0.88 13.31 9.57
CA LEU A 121 0.16 12.43 9.01
C LEU A 121 1.57 13.00 9.17
N GLY A 122 1.71 14.32 9.25
CA GLY A 122 2.99 15.01 9.46
C GLY A 122 3.64 14.73 10.82
N SER A 123 2.95 14.05 11.74
CA SER A 123 3.49 13.57 13.02
C SER A 123 3.61 12.05 13.11
N LYS A 124 3.41 11.32 12.00
CA LYS A 124 3.47 9.86 11.97
C LYS A 124 4.80 9.39 11.39
N SER A 125 5.46 8.50 12.12
CA SER A 125 6.70 7.83 11.73
C SER A 125 6.45 6.52 10.99
N VAL A 126 7.50 5.93 10.40
CA VAL A 126 7.41 4.58 9.85
C VAL A 126 7.06 3.58 10.95
N ASP A 127 7.65 3.71 12.14
CA ASP A 127 7.38 2.80 13.27
C ASP A 127 5.92 2.86 13.72
N ASP A 128 5.29 4.05 13.76
CA ASP A 128 3.85 4.17 14.04
C ASP A 128 3.03 3.37 13.01
N SER A 129 3.39 3.48 11.74
CA SER A 129 2.69 2.79 10.64
C SER A 129 2.81 1.26 10.78
N MET A 130 4.00 0.78 11.12
CA MET A 130 4.25 -0.65 11.27
C MET A 130 3.59 -1.20 12.54
N ALA A 131 3.54 -0.41 13.62
CA ALA A 131 2.82 -0.77 14.84
C ALA A 131 1.31 -0.85 14.61
N GLU A 132 0.72 0.11 13.92
CA GLU A 132 -0.72 0.10 13.58
C GLU A 132 -1.10 -1.17 12.80
N PHE A 133 -0.25 -1.59 11.85
CA PHE A 133 -0.44 -2.86 11.15
C PHE A 133 -0.25 -4.07 12.08
N ALA A 134 0.83 -4.12 12.85
CA ALA A 134 1.17 -5.24 13.73
C ALA A 134 0.15 -5.45 14.85
N LEU A 135 -0.51 -4.39 15.31
CA LEU A 135 -1.57 -4.48 16.31
C LEU A 135 -2.94 -4.83 15.69
N GLY A 136 -3.02 -4.97 14.36
CA GLY A 136 -4.25 -5.28 13.65
C GLY A 136 -5.19 -4.09 13.50
N GLN A 137 -4.71 -2.86 13.74
CA GLN A 137 -5.51 -1.64 13.58
C GLN A 137 -5.67 -1.26 12.09
N ALA A 138 -4.74 -1.69 11.24
CA ALA A 138 -4.79 -1.53 9.80
C ALA A 138 -4.77 -2.88 9.07
N ALA A 139 -5.53 -2.96 7.97
CA ALA A 139 -5.53 -4.12 7.10
C ALA A 139 -4.31 -4.15 6.16
N MET A 140 -3.75 -2.99 5.82
CA MET A 140 -2.74 -2.81 4.79
C MET A 140 -1.69 -1.76 5.19
N VAL A 141 -0.44 -1.93 4.75
CA VAL A 141 0.63 -0.93 4.87
C VAL A 141 1.60 -1.03 3.70
N GLN A 142 1.97 0.08 3.07
CA GLN A 142 3.02 0.05 2.04
C GLN A 142 4.39 -0.08 2.71
N ASN A 143 5.17 -1.11 2.38
CA ASN A 143 6.57 -1.18 2.79
C ASN A 143 7.38 -2.13 1.90
N GLY A 144 8.69 -2.19 2.12
CA GLY A 144 9.56 -3.20 1.51
C GLY A 144 9.28 -4.62 2.02
N ASN A 145 9.78 -5.62 1.30
CA ASN A 145 9.72 -7.04 1.65
C ASN A 145 10.36 -7.38 3.02
N TRP A 146 11.15 -6.46 3.56
CA TRP A 146 11.76 -6.51 4.89
C TRP A 146 10.83 -6.05 6.03
N GLY A 147 9.65 -5.49 5.71
CA GLY A 147 8.69 -4.97 6.68
C GLY A 147 8.21 -5.99 7.71
N TRP A 148 8.24 -7.30 7.40
CA TRP A 148 7.92 -8.35 8.37
C TRP A 148 8.78 -8.27 9.64
N SER A 149 10.09 -8.00 9.52
CA SER A 149 10.98 -7.93 10.69
C SER A 149 10.59 -6.79 11.63
N GLN A 150 10.09 -5.68 11.08
CA GLN A 150 9.57 -4.56 11.88
C GLN A 150 8.27 -4.96 12.57
N ILE A 151 7.33 -5.57 11.84
CA ILE A 151 6.04 -6.04 12.37
C ILE A 151 6.26 -7.02 13.54
N ASN A 152 7.10 -8.03 13.34
CA ASN A 152 7.37 -9.06 14.34
C ASN A 152 8.11 -8.52 15.58
N GLY A 153 8.79 -7.38 15.45
CA GLY A 153 9.47 -6.70 16.56
C GLY A 153 8.55 -5.84 17.42
N VAL A 154 7.32 -5.57 16.99
CA VAL A 154 6.35 -4.74 17.74
C VAL A 154 5.84 -5.50 18.97
N GLU A 155 5.95 -4.87 20.13
CA GLU A 155 5.37 -5.39 21.37
C GLU A 155 3.84 -5.48 21.24
N GLY A 156 3.28 -6.65 21.55
CA GLY A 156 1.84 -6.89 21.42
C GLY A 156 1.38 -7.21 20.00
N ASN A 157 2.29 -7.48 19.05
CA ASN A 157 1.92 -7.92 17.69
C ASN A 157 0.88 -9.05 17.73
N THR A 158 -0.22 -8.84 17.01
CA THR A 158 -1.35 -9.77 16.91
C THR A 158 -1.40 -10.46 15.55
N VAL A 159 -0.63 -9.99 14.56
CA VAL A 159 -0.61 -10.52 13.20
C VAL A 159 0.34 -11.72 13.11
N LYS A 160 -0.15 -12.83 12.56
CA LYS A 160 0.66 -14.02 12.36
C LYS A 160 1.53 -13.87 11.12
N ALA A 161 2.72 -14.48 11.15
CA ALA A 161 3.64 -14.48 10.01
C ALA A 161 3.00 -15.01 8.72
N GLU A 162 2.15 -16.03 8.83
CA GLU A 162 1.45 -16.63 7.70
C GLU A 162 0.39 -15.71 7.07
N ASP A 163 -0.15 -14.77 7.84
CA ASP A 163 -1.16 -13.80 7.41
C ASP A 163 -0.53 -12.53 6.82
N VAL A 164 0.79 -12.33 6.94
CA VAL A 164 1.49 -11.21 6.30
C VAL A 164 1.83 -11.56 4.86
N LYS A 165 1.10 -10.96 3.93
CA LYS A 165 1.22 -11.19 2.50
C LYS A 165 1.51 -9.89 1.75
N PHE A 166 1.82 -10.00 0.46
CA PHE A 166 2.18 -8.87 -0.40
C PHE A 166 1.28 -8.75 -1.62
N LEU A 167 0.93 -7.52 -1.93
CA LEU A 167 0.25 -7.09 -3.14
C LEU A 167 1.16 -6.08 -3.88
N PRO A 168 1.16 -6.08 -5.23
CA PRO A 168 1.76 -4.99 -5.99
C PRO A 168 1.14 -3.63 -5.65
N ILE A 169 1.86 -2.55 -5.96
CA ILE A 169 1.28 -1.20 -5.90
C ILE A 169 0.56 -0.95 -7.22
N TYR A 170 -0.77 -0.97 -7.19
CA TYR A 170 -1.59 -0.58 -8.34
C TYR A 170 -1.84 0.93 -8.32
N THR A 171 -1.69 1.57 -9.48
CA THR A 171 -1.75 3.04 -9.63
C THR A 171 -2.71 3.48 -10.75
N GLY A 172 -3.30 2.53 -11.47
CA GLY A 172 -4.21 2.76 -12.58
C GLY A 172 -3.49 2.97 -13.90
N VAL A 173 -2.23 2.53 -14.01
CA VAL A 173 -1.51 2.55 -15.29
C VAL A 173 -2.04 1.42 -16.17
N GLU A 174 -2.19 1.69 -17.47
CA GLU A 174 -2.65 0.67 -18.42
C GLU A 174 -1.71 -0.55 -18.44
N GLY A 175 -2.27 -1.74 -18.31
CA GLY A 175 -1.52 -3.00 -18.33
C GLY A 175 -0.89 -3.40 -16.99
N GLU A 176 -1.22 -2.72 -15.88
CA GLU A 176 -0.73 -3.04 -14.53
C GLU A 176 -1.20 -4.41 -14.01
N GLU A 177 -2.26 -4.97 -14.59
CA GLU A 177 -2.77 -6.31 -14.29
C GLU A 177 -1.84 -7.44 -14.75
N ASN A 178 -0.88 -7.14 -15.62
CA ASN A 178 0.05 -8.13 -16.14
C ASN A 178 1.22 -8.36 -15.16
N PRO A 179 1.48 -9.60 -14.72
CA PRO A 179 2.54 -9.91 -13.74
C PRO A 179 3.95 -9.51 -14.17
N GLY A 180 4.19 -9.36 -15.49
CA GLY A 180 5.46 -8.87 -16.03
C GLY A 180 5.68 -7.36 -15.85
N THR A 181 4.61 -6.62 -15.55
CA THR A 181 4.63 -5.20 -15.19
C THR A 181 4.78 -5.01 -13.68
N VAL A 182 4.48 -6.05 -12.87
CA VAL A 182 4.67 -6.04 -11.42
C VAL A 182 6.17 -6.01 -11.12
N HIS A 183 6.57 -4.83 -10.72
CA HIS A 183 7.92 -4.33 -10.78
C HIS A 183 8.91 -5.06 -9.86
N ARG A 184 10.03 -5.49 -10.44
CA ARG A 184 11.27 -5.70 -9.70
C ARG A 184 11.98 -4.36 -9.68
N TYR A 185 12.22 -3.81 -8.50
CA TYR A 185 12.91 -2.54 -8.30
C TYR A 185 14.31 -2.75 -7.72
#